data_AF-A0AAV4BU13-F1
#
_entry.id   AF-A0AAV4BU13-F1
#
_cell.length_a   1.000
_cell.length_b   1.000
_cell.length_c   1.000
_cell.angle_alpha   90.00
_cell.angle_beta   90.00
_cell.angle_gamma   90.00
#
_symmetry.space_group_name_H-M   'P 1'
#
loop_
_entity.id
_entity.type
_entity.pdbx_description
1 polymer ?
#
loop_
_entity_poly.entity_id
_entity_poly.type
_entity_poly.pdbx_seq_one_letter_code
_entity_poly.pdbx_strand_id
1 'polypeptide(L)'
;MSRKLLCLINRSEVKKPELSVEEKCERTFVTFTEESTFKQIFPQVKAKAPGKAICPVTKLPARYLDPITQTPYANAFAFRCIREAYAKQLESEKKAKGSNPAPSSTGASASTSGTRKKDVSAVS
;
A
#
# COMPACT_ATOMS: atom_id res chain seq x y z
N MET A 1 7.02 -8.05 -38.02
CA MET A 1 6.90 -7.72 -36.58
C MET A 1 6.62 -6.23 -36.41
N SER A 2 5.48 -5.84 -35.85
CA SER A 2 5.27 -4.48 -35.30
C SER A 2 4.00 -4.50 -34.46
N ARG A 3 4.19 -4.55 -33.13
CA ARG A 3 3.11 -4.43 -32.14
C ARG A 3 2.85 -2.94 -31.92
N LYS A 4 1.87 -2.39 -32.65
CA LYS A 4 1.15 -1.18 -32.26
C LYS A 4 -0.33 -1.56 -32.18
N LEU A 5 -1.04 -0.92 -31.24
CA LEU A 5 -2.43 -1.18 -30.82
C LEU A 5 -2.55 -2.44 -29.94
N LEU A 6 -3.04 -2.39 -28.70
CA LEU A 6 -4.11 -1.55 -28.16
C LEU A 6 -3.94 -1.44 -26.63
N CYS A 7 -3.45 -0.30 -26.14
CA CYS A 7 -3.57 0.09 -24.73
C CYS A 7 -4.92 0.83 -24.56
N LEU A 8 -6.01 0.07 -24.63
CA LEU A 8 -7.33 0.57 -24.29
C LEU A 8 -7.99 -0.51 -23.44
N ILE A 9 -8.08 -0.25 -22.14
CA ILE A 9 -9.30 -0.33 -21.31
C ILE A 9 -8.88 -0.03 -19.85
N ASN A 10 -9.37 1.11 -19.35
CA ASN A 10 -9.45 1.58 -17.96
C ASN A 10 -8.16 1.88 -17.20
N ARG A 11 -7.61 3.05 -17.55
CA ARG A 11 -6.73 3.90 -16.72
C ARG A 11 -7.52 4.41 -15.50
N SER A 12 -7.51 3.66 -14.39
CA SER A 12 -7.92 4.24 -13.10
C SER A 12 -6.96 5.38 -12.77
N GLU A 13 -7.52 6.58 -12.67
CA GLU A 13 -6.81 7.82 -12.46
C GLU A 13 -5.83 7.69 -11.29
N VAL A 14 -4.53 7.70 -11.60
CA VAL A 14 -3.57 8.26 -10.66
C VAL A 14 -4.03 9.70 -10.53
N LYS A 15 -4.77 10.00 -9.46
CA LYS A 15 -5.11 11.37 -9.09
C LYS A 15 -3.78 12.06 -8.87
N LYS A 16 -3.25 12.66 -9.95
CA LYS A 16 -2.18 13.63 -9.87
C LYS A 16 -2.68 14.62 -8.82
N PRO A 17 -1.92 14.92 -7.75
CA PRO A 17 -2.34 15.93 -6.80
C PRO A 17 -2.76 17.15 -7.61
N GLU A 18 -4.03 17.50 -7.47
CA GLU A 18 -4.63 18.62 -8.18
C GLU A 18 -4.00 19.82 -7.50
N LEU A 19 -2.93 20.30 -8.13
CA LEU A 19 -2.17 21.45 -7.70
C LEU A 19 -3.11 22.65 -7.90
N SER A 20 -3.90 22.97 -6.88
CA SER A 20 -4.79 24.12 -6.87
C SER A 20 -4.02 25.37 -7.31
N VAL A 21 -4.70 26.31 -7.97
CA VAL A 21 -4.14 27.46 -8.74
C VAL A 21 -3.22 28.42 -7.95
N GLU A 22 -2.86 28.11 -6.71
CA GLU A 22 -1.95 28.89 -5.87
C GLU A 22 -0.66 28.16 -5.52
N GLU A 23 -0.30 27.10 -6.24
CA GLU A 23 1.04 26.52 -6.11
C GLU A 23 2.09 27.43 -6.75
N LYS A 24 2.60 28.34 -5.92
CA LYS A 24 3.72 29.21 -6.24
C LYS A 24 5.00 28.40 -6.04
N CYS A 25 5.69 28.08 -7.12
CA CYS A 25 7.06 27.58 -7.04
C CYS A 25 8.04 28.75 -7.18
N GLU A 26 8.91 28.93 -6.19
CA GLU A 26 10.08 29.78 -6.31
C GLU A 26 11.33 28.94 -6.57
N ARG A 27 12.22 29.47 -7.39
CA ARG A 27 13.51 28.85 -7.70
C ARG A 27 14.61 29.60 -6.96
N THR A 28 14.79 29.25 -5.69
CA THR A 28 15.87 29.81 -4.87
C THR A 28 17.15 29.00 -5.08
N PHE A 29 18.25 29.68 -5.40
CA PHE A 29 19.57 29.06 -5.51
C PHE A 29 20.36 29.33 -4.23
N VAL A 30 21.00 28.30 -3.69
CA VAL A 30 21.92 28.39 -2.56
C VAL A 30 23.30 27.95 -3.04
N THR A 31 24.29 28.81 -2.89
CA THR A 31 25.69 28.53 -3.24
C THR A 31 26.48 28.32 -1.96
N PHE A 32 27.27 27.26 -1.92
CA PHE A 32 28.17 26.96 -0.81
C PHE A 32 29.61 27.15 -1.27
N THR A 33 30.44 27.74 -0.42
CA THR A 33 31.89 27.86 -0.67
C THR A 33 32.58 26.51 -0.54
N GLU A 34 32.17 25.70 0.43
CA GLU A 34 32.83 24.45 0.82
C GLU A 34 31.90 23.24 0.56
N GLU A 35 32.42 22.20 -0.09
CA GLU A 35 31.66 20.97 -0.38
C GLU A 35 31.32 20.18 0.90
N SER A 36 32.15 20.30 1.94
CA SER A 36 31.95 19.63 3.23
C SER A 36 30.64 20.07 3.90
N THR A 37 30.35 21.37 3.90
CA THR A 37 29.12 21.95 4.45
C THR A 37 27.88 21.47 3.68
N PHE A 38 27.97 21.37 2.35
CA PHE A 38 26.89 20.83 1.53
C PHE A 38 26.55 19.37 1.92
N LYS A 39 27.57 18.52 2.10
CA LYS A 39 27.37 17.12 2.52
C LYS A 39 26.83 16.97 3.94
N GLN A 40 27.15 17.91 4.83
CA GLN A 40 26.62 17.92 6.20
C GLN A 40 25.15 18.34 6.25
N ILE A 41 24.76 19.34 5.45
CA ILE A 41 23.40 19.89 5.45
C ILE A 41 22.43 18.99 4.67
N PHE A 42 22.86 18.44 3.53
CA PHE A 42 22.01 17.61 2.68
C PHE A 42 22.33 16.13 2.86
N PRO A 43 21.38 15.32 3.38
CA PRO A 43 21.57 13.88 3.49
C PRO A 43 21.86 13.26 2.11
N GLN A 44 23.03 12.64 1.96
CA GLN A 44 23.38 11.90 0.73
C GLN A 44 22.77 10.49 0.69
N VAL A 45 21.83 10.19 1.58
CA VAL A 45 21.19 8.87 1.63
C VAL A 45 20.27 8.75 0.43
N LYS A 46 20.63 7.87 -0.51
CA LYS A 46 19.76 7.48 -1.61
C LYS A 46 18.47 6.90 -1.01
N ALA A 47 17.35 7.58 -1.23
CA ALA A 47 16.05 7.08 -0.82
C ALA A 47 15.86 5.68 -1.42
N LYS A 48 15.55 4.70 -0.57
CA LYS A 48 15.23 3.35 -1.04
C LYS A 48 13.96 3.44 -1.85
N ALA A 49 13.97 2.86 -3.05
CA ALA A 49 12.75 2.77 -3.85
C ALA A 49 11.66 2.06 -3.02
N PRO A 50 10.40 2.53 -3.08
CA PRO A 50 9.30 1.84 -2.42
C PRO A 50 9.28 0.36 -2.79
N GLY A 51 9.10 -0.50 -1.78
CA GLY A 51 9.02 -1.95 -1.99
C GLY A 51 7.87 -2.32 -2.92
N LYS A 52 8.06 -3.35 -3.76
CA LYS A 52 7.00 -3.86 -4.63
C LYS A 52 5.91 -4.52 -3.79
N ALA A 53 4.64 -4.20 -4.06
CA ALA A 53 3.52 -4.87 -3.43
C ALA A 53 3.50 -6.36 -3.81
N ILE A 54 3.05 -7.21 -2.89
CA ILE A 54 3.00 -8.67 -3.07
C ILE A 54 1.54 -9.12 -3.23
N CYS A 55 1.27 -10.00 -4.19
CA CYS A 55 -0.06 -10.56 -4.39
C CYS A 55 -0.46 -11.47 -3.21
N PRO A 56 -1.64 -11.31 -2.61
CA PRO A 56 -2.05 -12.13 -1.47
C PRO A 56 -2.31 -13.59 -1.86
N VAL A 57 -2.69 -13.86 -3.11
CA VAL A 57 -3.00 -15.19 -3.65
C VAL A 57 -1.73 -15.98 -3.96
N THR A 58 -0.85 -15.42 -4.80
CA THR A 58 0.32 -16.16 -5.34
C THR A 58 1.62 -15.88 -4.60
N LYS A 59 1.66 -14.89 -3.71
CA LYS A 59 2.87 -14.38 -3.02
C LYS A 59 3.98 -13.91 -3.96
N LEU A 60 3.66 -13.69 -5.24
CA LEU A 60 4.57 -13.10 -6.22
C LEU A 60 4.47 -11.57 -6.20
N PRO A 61 5.51 -10.84 -6.65
CA PRO A 61 5.43 -9.40 -6.87
C PRO A 61 4.25 -9.05 -7.78
N ALA A 62 3.41 -8.14 -7.32
CA ALA A 62 2.23 -7.70 -8.05
C ALA A 62 2.61 -6.80 -9.22
N ARG A 63 1.86 -6.97 -10.32
CA ARG A 63 2.01 -6.19 -11.55
C ARG A 63 0.92 -5.14 -11.70
N TYR A 64 -0.23 -5.38 -11.07
CA TYR A 64 -1.43 -4.57 -11.20
C TYR A 64 -2.15 -4.46 -9.85
N LEU A 65 -3.04 -3.47 -9.75
CA LEU A 65 -3.98 -3.29 -8.65
C LEU A 65 -5.41 -3.45 -9.18
N ASP A 66 -6.26 -4.10 -8.41
CA ASP A 66 -7.67 -4.21 -8.74
C ASP A 66 -8.38 -2.86 -8.47
N PRO A 67 -9.07 -2.23 -9.44
CA PRO A 67 -9.64 -0.88 -9.26
C PRO A 67 -10.73 -0.79 -8.19
N ILE A 68 -11.36 -1.90 -7.82
CA ILE A 68 -12.44 -1.90 -6.81
C ILE A 68 -11.89 -2.24 -5.44
N THR A 69 -11.18 -3.37 -5.30
CA THR A 69 -10.68 -3.80 -3.99
C THR A 69 -9.34 -3.17 -3.60
N GLN A 70 -8.66 -2.48 -4.53
CA GLN A 70 -7.28 -2.01 -4.40
C GLN A 70 -6.29 -3.13 -4.02
N THR A 71 -6.64 -4.39 -4.32
CA THR A 71 -5.80 -5.55 -4.00
C THR A 71 -4.71 -5.74 -5.06
N PRO A 72 -3.44 -5.87 -4.68
CA PRO A 72 -2.35 -6.15 -5.62
C PRO A 72 -2.41 -7.57 -6.18
N TYR A 73 -2.22 -7.76 -7.49
CA TYR A 73 -2.21 -9.08 -8.13
C TYR A 73 -1.13 -9.24 -9.21
N ALA A 74 -0.69 -10.49 -9.41
CA ALA A 74 0.41 -10.82 -10.33
C ALA A 74 -0.07 -11.36 -11.69
N ASN A 75 -1.16 -12.12 -11.72
CA ASN A 75 -1.67 -12.81 -12.91
C ASN A 75 -3.22 -12.82 -12.96
N ALA A 76 -3.78 -13.21 -14.11
CA ALA A 76 -5.23 -13.23 -14.32
C ALA A 76 -5.97 -14.26 -13.43
N PHE A 77 -5.30 -15.35 -13.06
CA PHE A 77 -5.85 -16.32 -12.11
C PHE A 77 -6.08 -15.68 -10.73
N ALA A 78 -5.09 -14.97 -10.19
CA ALA A 78 -5.20 -14.25 -8.93
C ALA A 78 -6.31 -13.19 -8.97
N PHE A 79 -6.46 -12.47 -10.08
CA PHE A 79 -7.56 -11.52 -10.26
C PHE A 79 -8.94 -12.19 -10.11
N ARG A 80 -9.15 -13.35 -10.73
CA ARG A 80 -10.40 -14.12 -10.59
C ARG A 80 -10.64 -14.54 -9.14
N CYS A 81 -9.64 -15.11 -8.48
CA CYS A 81 -9.76 -15.50 -7.07
C CYS A 81 -10.12 -14.31 -6.16
N ILE A 82 -9.51 -13.14 -6.38
CA ILE A 82 -9.79 -11.92 -5.62
C ILE A 82 -11.24 -11.48 -5.84
N ARG A 83 -11.72 -11.46 -7.09
CA ARG A 83 -13.09 -11.04 -7.42
C ARG A 83 -14.16 -12.01 -6.90
N GLU A 84 -13.91 -13.31 -6.99
CA GLU A 84 -14.78 -14.33 -6.41
C GLU A 84 -14.88 -14.21 -4.88
N ALA A 85 -13.75 -13.97 -4.20
CA ALA A 85 -13.74 -13.75 -2.77
C ALA A 85 -14.51 -12.47 -2.38
N TYR A 86 -14.32 -11.38 -3.12
CA TYR A 86 -15.03 -10.12 -2.90
C TYR A 86 -16.55 -10.25 -3.07
N ALA A 87 -17.01 -11.00 -4.08
CA ALA A 87 -18.44 -11.25 -4.28
C ALA A 87 -19.08 -11.98 -3.07
N LYS A 88 -18.40 -13.02 -2.57
CA LYS A 88 -18.84 -13.76 -1.38
C LYS A 88 -18.91 -12.87 -0.13
N GLN A 89 -17.95 -11.97 0.04
CA GLN A 89 -17.94 -11.00 1.14
C GLN A 89 -19.17 -10.09 1.08
N LEU A 90 -19.45 -9.49 -0.09
CA LEU A 90 -20.62 -8.63 -0.28
C LEU A 90 -21.95 -9.36 0.00
N GLU A 91 -22.08 -10.62 -0.41
CA GLU A 91 -23.28 -11.43 -0.10
C GLU A 91 -23.43 -11.66 1.40
N SER A 92 -22.33 -11.96 2.09
CA SER A 92 -22.33 -12.17 3.54
C SER A 92 -22.69 -10.89 4.31
N GLU A 93 -22.17 -9.74 3.87
CA GLU A 93 -22.47 -8.43 4.46
C GLU A 93 -23.93 -8.03 4.25
N LYS A 94 -24.48 -8.30 3.06
CA LYS A 94 -25.92 -8.09 2.77
C LYS A 94 -26.80 -8.95 3.66
N LYS A 95 -26.43 -10.23 3.87
CA LYS A 95 -27.17 -11.13 4.75
C LYS A 95 -27.09 -10.70 6.22
N ALA A 96 -25.95 -10.19 6.67
CA ALA A 96 -25.77 -9.70 8.04
C ALA A 96 -26.58 -8.42 8.34
N LYS A 97 -26.72 -7.51 7.36
CA LYS A 97 -27.57 -6.30 7.49
C LYS A 97 -29.08 -6.55 7.39
N GLY A 98 -29.49 -7.73 6.91
CA GLY A 98 -30.90 -8.12 6.73
C GLY A 98 -31.55 -8.80 7.95
N SER A 99 -30.80 -9.06 9.03
CA SER A 99 -31.33 -9.62 10.28
C SER A 99 -31.05 -8.67 11.44
N ASN A 100 -32.03 -7.85 11.81
CA ASN A 100 -32.05 -7.21 13.13
C ASN A 100 -32.37 -8.29 14.17
N PRO A 101 -31.48 -8.56 15.12
CA PRO A 101 -31.86 -8.27 16.50
C PRO A 101 -30.86 -7.33 17.17
N ALA A 102 -31.40 -6.60 18.14
CA ALA A 102 -30.82 -5.53 18.95
C ALA A 102 -29.41 -5.81 19.53
N PRO A 103 -28.66 -4.76 19.93
CA PRO A 103 -27.34 -4.90 20.53
C PRO A 103 -27.43 -5.53 21.93
N SER A 104 -26.80 -6.68 22.11
CA SER A 104 -26.53 -7.25 23.44
C SER A 104 -25.10 -6.95 23.85
N SER A 105 -24.95 -5.98 24.74
CA SER A 105 -23.78 -5.73 25.56
C SER A 105 -23.65 -6.80 26.67
N THR A 106 -22.66 -7.69 26.61
CA THR A 106 -21.99 -8.29 27.79
C THR A 106 -20.76 -9.10 27.33
N GLY A 107 -19.54 -8.66 27.65
CA GLY A 107 -18.68 -9.32 28.66
C GLY A 107 -17.47 -9.99 27.97
N ALA A 108 -16.28 -9.37 28.01
CA ALA A 108 -15.20 -9.63 28.98
C ALA A 108 -14.16 -10.68 28.52
N SER A 109 -12.94 -10.17 28.26
CA SER A 109 -11.64 -10.73 28.68
C SER A 109 -11.07 -12.00 28.01
N ALA A 110 -9.96 -11.82 27.26
CA ALA A 110 -8.65 -12.38 27.65
C ALA A 110 -7.53 -11.87 26.72
N SER A 111 -6.67 -11.05 27.30
CA SER A 111 -5.31 -10.76 26.87
C SER A 111 -4.42 -12.01 26.88
N THR A 112 -3.53 -12.16 25.91
CA THR A 112 -2.14 -12.53 26.22
C THR A 112 -1.17 -11.89 25.23
N SER A 113 -0.52 -10.84 25.71
CA SER A 113 0.73 -10.28 25.25
C SER A 113 1.87 -11.29 25.45
N GLY A 114 2.49 -11.73 24.36
CA GLY A 114 3.69 -12.59 24.38
C GLY A 114 4.94 -11.80 24.00
N THR A 115 5.46 -10.97 24.90
CA THR A 115 6.84 -10.47 24.85
C THR A 115 7.80 -11.61 25.20
N ARG A 116 8.66 -12.03 24.26
CA ARG A 116 9.87 -12.80 24.61
C ARG A 116 11.08 -11.88 24.59
N LYS A 117 11.69 -11.79 25.77
CA LYS A 117 12.85 -11.00 26.13
C LYS A 117 14.09 -11.43 25.34
N LYS A 118 14.88 -10.42 25.00
CA LYS A 118 16.29 -10.47 24.66
C LYS A 118 17.06 -10.85 25.93
N ASP A 119 17.79 -11.96 25.93
CA ASP A 119 18.88 -12.16 26.87
C ASP A 119 20.19 -12.00 26.10
N VAL A 120 20.98 -11.05 26.57
CA VAL A 120 22.37 -10.83 26.20
C VAL A 120 23.13 -10.94 27.50
N SER A 121 23.81 -12.05 27.70
CA SER A 121 24.82 -12.20 28.75
C SER A 121 26.20 -12.16 28.10
N ALA A 122 27.00 -11.20 28.56
CA ALA A 122 28.36 -10.93 28.15
C ALA A 122 29.39 -11.86 28.83
N VAL A 123 30.53 -11.97 28.16
CA VAL A 123 31.93 -12.00 28.66
C VAL A 123 32.40 -13.12 29.59
N SER A 124 33.35 -13.92 29.10
CA SER A 124 34.76 -13.94 29.54
C SER A 124 35.62 -14.68 28.51
#